data_AF-A0A173TLE6-F1
#
_entry.id   AF-A0A173TLE6-F1
#
_cell.length_a   1.000
_cell.length_b   1.000
_cell.length_c   1.000
_cell.angle_alpha   90.00
_cell.angle_beta   90.00
_cell.angle_gamma   90.00
#
_symmetry.space_group_name_H-M   'P 1'
#
loop_
_entity.id
_entity.type
_entity.pdbx_description
1 polymer ?
#
loop_
_entity_poly.entity_id
_entity_poly.type
_entity_poly.pdbx_seq_one_letter_code
_entity_poly.pdbx_strand_id
1 'polypeptide(L)'
;MDMNWQAMLHEAANASFEKDIEVRSAADNDACSCVDLPKAKIRELSEKILHLPHQGIVLLFSRYCFRLSPQKTEEFFQMKNAKGRFRFYCELLSSSMGLSSEQMISDASLNRACKIAMKDYLRTELKGDAAVSSAGKSRTHIVFRRFGKAVAVAAITITLLFSTAMVASAQFREKVIAWVVETFEKYSIFELQSDGENMQSDLQSYKPTYLPDGAELKNTVEQPEMLAYEYAINESSYFNILLSKSDTRIYADAENTEIESFDKGGVIGYYFKKDDLNYICYERDGDFFSIYGSIDMDELIKIAAGITTE
;
A
#
# COMPACT_ATOMS: atom_id res chain seq x y z
N MET A 1 -42.88 23.98 -9.31
CA MET A 1 -42.04 22.77 -9.47
C MET A 1 -42.45 21.87 -8.33
N ASP A 2 -43.32 20.88 -8.56
CA ASP A 2 -43.79 20.00 -7.48
C ASP A 2 -42.66 19.03 -7.13
N MET A 3 -41.94 19.32 -6.04
CA MET A 3 -40.93 18.42 -5.49
C MET A 3 -41.61 17.21 -4.85
N ASN A 4 -41.26 16.02 -5.33
CA ASN A 4 -41.65 14.75 -4.73
C ASN A 4 -41.21 14.72 -3.25
N TRP A 5 -42.09 14.28 -2.34
CA TRP A 5 -41.80 14.06 -0.91
C TRP A 5 -40.47 13.34 -0.65
N GLN A 6 -40.10 12.37 -1.49
CA GLN A 6 -38.81 11.67 -1.37
C GLN A 6 -37.61 12.60 -1.64
N ALA A 7 -37.74 13.51 -2.62
CA ALA A 7 -36.71 14.51 -2.91
C ALA A 7 -36.60 15.51 -1.74
N MET A 8 -37.73 15.92 -1.15
CA MET A 8 -37.74 16.79 0.03
C MET A 8 -37.07 16.13 1.24
N LEU A 9 -37.34 14.84 1.49
CA LEU A 9 -36.69 14.09 2.57
C LEU A 9 -35.18 13.95 2.34
N HIS A 10 -34.77 13.66 1.10
CA HIS A 10 -33.36 13.52 0.76
C HIS A 10 -32.62 14.86 0.91
N GLU A 11 -33.24 15.96 0.48
CA GLU A 11 -32.68 17.30 0.62
C GLU A 11 -32.58 17.72 2.10
N ALA A 12 -33.63 17.47 2.89
CA ALA A 12 -33.62 17.75 4.32
C ALA A 12 -32.58 16.92 5.07
N ALA A 13 -32.45 15.63 4.76
CA ALA A 13 -31.43 14.75 5.33
C ALA A 13 -30.03 15.22 4.97
N ASN A 14 -29.81 15.61 3.71
CA ASN A 14 -28.51 16.10 3.26
C ASN A 14 -28.16 17.44 3.91
N ALA A 15 -29.11 18.38 4.01
CA ALA A 15 -28.90 19.65 4.71
C ALA A 15 -28.63 19.46 6.21
N SER A 16 -29.34 18.52 6.85
CA SER A 16 -29.09 18.15 8.24
C SER A 16 -27.69 17.58 8.42
N PHE A 17 -27.28 16.67 7.54
CA PHE A 17 -25.94 16.08 7.53
C PHE A 17 -24.85 17.13 7.34
N GLU A 18 -24.98 18.01 6.34
CA GLU A 18 -24.00 19.08 6.06
C GLU A 18 -23.83 20.03 7.26
N LYS A 19 -24.94 20.42 7.89
CA LYS A 19 -24.90 21.23 9.12
C LYS A 19 -24.18 20.49 10.26
N ASP A 20 -24.46 19.20 10.42
CA ASP A 20 -23.92 18.37 11.49
C ASP A 20 -22.41 18.12 11.32
N ILE A 21 -21.92 17.99 10.08
CA ILE A 21 -20.47 17.89 9.81
C ILE A 21 -19.74 19.23 9.93
N GLU A 22 -20.40 20.37 9.67
CA GLU A 22 -19.81 21.70 9.90
C GLU A 22 -19.60 21.96 11.39
N VAL A 23 -20.60 21.65 12.23
CA VAL A 23 -20.46 21.76 13.69
C VAL A 23 -19.31 20.87 14.18
N ARG A 24 -19.21 19.64 13.67
CA ARG A 24 -18.13 18.72 14.05
C ARG A 24 -16.77 19.10 13.53
N SER A 25 -16.64 19.83 12.42
CA SER A 25 -15.31 20.24 11.93
C SER A 25 -14.68 21.32 12.81
N ALA A 26 -15.53 22.13 13.46
CA ALA A 26 -15.17 23.25 14.33
C ALA A 26 -14.92 22.86 15.80
N ALA A 27 -15.39 21.71 16.27
CA ALA A 27 -15.16 21.28 17.66
C ALA A 27 -13.68 20.93 17.93
N ASP A 28 -13.19 21.16 19.14
CA ASP A 28 -11.87 20.65 19.56
C ASP A 28 -11.98 19.24 20.16
N ASN A 29 -10.88 18.47 20.11
CA ASN A 29 -10.83 17.04 20.48
C ASN A 29 -10.99 16.78 21.99
N ASP A 30 -11.08 17.82 22.82
CA ASP A 30 -10.90 17.72 24.29
C ASP A 30 -12.10 17.14 25.06
N ALA A 31 -13.24 16.90 24.40
CA ALA A 31 -14.47 16.51 25.07
C ALA A 31 -14.76 14.99 25.13
N CYS A 32 -14.02 14.14 24.40
CA CYS A 32 -14.32 12.71 24.30
C CYS A 32 -13.20 11.82 24.85
N SER A 33 -13.61 10.77 25.58
CA SER A 33 -12.69 9.75 26.07
C SER A 33 -12.49 8.65 25.02
N CYS A 34 -11.24 8.29 24.74
CA CYS A 34 -10.91 7.24 23.78
C CYS A 34 -10.95 5.85 24.45
N VAL A 35 -11.59 4.89 23.80
CA VAL A 35 -11.75 3.51 24.26
C VAL A 35 -11.01 2.56 23.32
N ASP A 36 -10.04 1.82 23.85
CA ASP A 36 -9.41 0.71 23.15
C ASP A 36 -10.32 -0.51 23.10
N LEU A 37 -10.52 -1.07 21.91
CA LEU A 37 -11.34 -2.26 21.74
C LEU A 37 -10.51 -3.53 21.89
N PRO A 38 -11.07 -4.59 22.52
CA PRO A 38 -10.42 -5.89 22.59
C PRO A 38 -10.31 -6.51 21.19
N LYS A 39 -9.31 -7.38 20.98
CA LYS A 39 -9.02 -8.01 19.67
C LYS A 39 -10.26 -8.63 19.00
N ALA A 40 -11.15 -9.28 19.77
CA ALA A 40 -12.39 -9.88 19.24
C ALA A 40 -13.35 -8.84 18.62
N LYS A 41 -13.41 -7.63 19.19
CA LYS A 41 -14.27 -6.54 18.71
C LYS A 41 -13.66 -5.77 17.53
N ILE A 42 -12.36 -5.88 17.30
CA ILE A 42 -11.69 -5.28 16.15
C ILE A 42 -12.17 -5.90 14.83
N ARG A 43 -12.45 -7.20 14.80
CA ARG A 43 -13.01 -7.87 13.62
C ARG A 43 -14.43 -7.36 13.31
N GLU A 44 -15.28 -7.29 14.32
CA GLU A 44 -16.63 -6.72 14.19
C GLU A 44 -16.57 -5.29 13.66
N LEU A 45 -15.68 -4.45 14.21
CA LEU A 45 -15.48 -3.08 13.72
C LEU A 45 -15.04 -3.04 12.26
N SER A 46 -14.11 -3.91 11.84
CA SER A 46 -13.65 -3.97 10.45
C SER A 46 -14.79 -4.28 9.48
N GLU A 47 -15.73 -5.15 9.87
CA GLU A 47 -16.91 -5.46 9.06
C GLU A 47 -17.85 -4.26 9.01
N LYS A 48 -18.11 -3.56 10.14
CA LYS A 48 -18.96 -2.36 10.15
C LYS A 48 -18.38 -1.22 9.33
N ILE A 49 -17.06 -1.06 9.29
CA ILE A 49 -16.39 -0.08 8.42
C ILE A 49 -16.79 -0.31 6.95
N LEU A 50 -16.80 -1.57 6.48
CA LEU A 50 -17.18 -1.90 5.11
C LEU A 50 -18.67 -1.71 4.79
N HIS A 51 -19.52 -1.52 5.81
CA HIS A 51 -20.94 -1.20 5.62
C HIS A 51 -21.22 0.31 5.57
N LEU A 52 -20.20 1.16 5.78
CA LEU A 52 -20.36 2.60 5.63
C LEU A 52 -20.62 2.97 4.15
N PRO A 53 -21.22 4.13 3.89
CA PRO A 53 -21.22 4.70 2.56
C PRO A 53 -19.79 4.79 2.01
N HIS A 54 -19.63 4.65 0.69
CA HIS A 54 -18.31 4.65 0.03
C HIS A 54 -17.41 5.81 0.48
N GLN A 55 -17.98 7.02 0.65
CA GLN A 55 -17.22 8.17 1.16
C GLN A 55 -16.66 7.96 2.57
N GLY A 56 -17.40 7.30 3.46
CA GLY A 56 -16.93 6.96 4.81
C GLY A 56 -15.81 5.91 4.82
N ILE A 57 -15.93 4.89 3.96
CA ILE A 57 -14.88 3.89 3.74
C ILE A 57 -13.60 4.57 3.27
N VAL A 58 -13.70 5.37 2.21
CA VAL A 58 -12.58 6.11 1.62
C VAL A 58 -11.93 7.03 2.65
N LEU A 59 -12.70 7.80 3.41
CA LEU A 59 -12.17 8.70 4.44
C LEU A 59 -11.37 7.96 5.52
N LEU A 60 -11.90 6.84 6.03
CA LEU A 60 -11.23 6.03 7.04
C LEU A 60 -9.95 5.38 6.50
N PHE A 61 -9.99 4.84 5.28
CA PHE A 61 -8.82 4.27 4.62
C PHE A 61 -7.75 5.33 4.31
N SER A 62 -8.17 6.50 3.85
CA SER A 62 -7.28 7.65 3.60
C SER A 62 -6.46 7.97 4.83
N ARG A 63 -7.09 8.06 6.00
CA ARG A 63 -6.39 8.36 7.25
C ARG A 63 -5.57 7.19 7.79
N TYR A 64 -6.15 5.99 7.89
CA TYR A 64 -5.53 4.90 8.66
C TYR A 64 -4.70 3.92 7.84
N CYS A 65 -4.99 3.78 6.54
CA CYS A 65 -4.24 2.92 5.63
C CYS A 65 -3.21 3.72 4.83
N PHE A 66 -3.58 4.93 4.37
CA PHE A 66 -2.75 5.75 3.48
C PHE A 66 -2.13 6.98 4.16
N ARG A 67 -2.44 7.24 5.44
CA ARG A 67 -1.91 8.36 6.24
C ARG A 67 -2.09 9.75 5.60
N LEU A 68 -3.13 9.93 4.79
CA LEU A 68 -3.47 11.20 4.19
C LEU A 68 -4.00 12.17 5.23
N SER A 69 -3.59 13.44 5.11
CA SER A 69 -4.21 14.52 5.85
C SER A 69 -5.64 14.78 5.33
N PRO A 70 -6.53 15.39 6.13
CA PRO A 70 -7.85 15.78 5.65
C PRO A 70 -7.80 16.63 4.38
N GLN A 71 -6.85 17.58 4.30
CA GLN A 71 -6.68 18.46 3.12
C GLN A 71 -6.32 17.65 1.87
N LYS A 72 -5.34 16.73 1.98
CA LYS A 72 -4.95 15.85 0.86
C LYS A 72 -6.09 14.92 0.45
N THR A 73 -6.89 14.47 1.41
CA THR A 73 -8.07 13.63 1.15
C THR A 73 -9.16 14.40 0.39
N GLU A 74 -9.39 15.67 0.74
CA GLU A 74 -10.33 16.55 0.03
C GLU A 74 -9.90 16.77 -1.43
N GLU A 75 -8.62 17.08 -1.64
CA GLU A 75 -8.05 17.31 -2.97
C GLU A 75 -8.17 16.05 -3.84
N PHE A 76 -7.73 14.90 -3.33
CA PHE A 76 -7.65 13.69 -4.14
C PHE A 76 -9.02 13.11 -4.52
N PHE A 77 -9.96 13.12 -3.57
CA PHE A 77 -11.30 12.55 -3.80
C PHE A 77 -12.35 13.59 -4.18
N GLN A 78 -11.93 14.83 -4.45
CA GLN A 78 -12.81 15.97 -4.78
C GLN A 78 -13.97 16.11 -3.79
N MET A 79 -13.69 15.94 -2.51
CA MET A 79 -14.67 16.03 -1.44
C MET A 79 -14.42 17.25 -0.55
N LYS A 80 -15.46 17.71 0.13
CA LYS A 80 -15.39 18.86 1.05
C LYS A 80 -15.54 18.38 2.49
N ASN A 81 -14.99 19.15 3.43
CA ASN A 81 -15.13 18.93 4.87
C ASN A 81 -14.80 17.50 5.31
N ALA A 82 -13.67 16.95 4.84
CA ALA A 82 -13.19 15.62 5.20
C ALA A 82 -13.01 15.48 6.71
N LYS A 83 -12.57 16.54 7.41
CA LYS A 83 -12.43 16.55 8.87
C LYS A 83 -13.77 16.31 9.58
N GLY A 84 -14.82 17.05 9.21
CA GLY A 84 -16.15 16.91 9.81
C GLY A 84 -16.79 15.56 9.50
N ARG A 85 -16.70 15.12 8.24
CA ARG A 85 -17.20 13.81 7.81
C ARG A 85 -16.50 12.65 8.49
N PHE A 86 -15.17 12.72 8.62
CA PHE A 86 -14.38 11.72 9.32
C PHE A 86 -14.85 11.56 10.78
N ARG A 87 -15.07 12.67 11.48
CA ARG A 87 -15.57 12.64 12.87
C ARG A 87 -16.97 12.04 12.96
N PHE A 88 -17.89 12.44 12.09
CA PHE A 88 -19.22 11.85 12.01
C PHE A 88 -19.16 10.33 11.87
N TYR A 89 -18.32 9.81 10.97
CA TYR A 89 -18.19 8.36 10.78
C TYR A 89 -17.56 7.67 11.99
N CYS A 90 -16.60 8.30 12.66
CA CYS A 90 -16.02 7.75 13.89
C CYS A 90 -17.04 7.69 15.04
N GLU A 91 -17.88 8.72 15.20
CA GLU A 91 -18.97 8.73 16.19
C GLU A 91 -20.05 7.69 15.84
N LEU A 92 -20.43 7.58 14.57
CA LEU A 92 -21.37 6.58 14.09
C LEU A 92 -20.86 5.17 14.38
N LEU A 93 -19.59 4.90 14.07
CA LEU A 93 -18.96 3.60 14.37
C LEU A 93 -18.91 3.36 15.88
N SER A 94 -18.54 4.35 16.69
CA SER A 94 -18.49 4.25 18.16
C SER A 94 -19.86 3.90 18.74
N SER A 95 -20.90 4.61 18.29
CA SER A 95 -22.29 4.34 18.65
C SER A 95 -22.73 2.94 18.20
N SER A 96 -22.35 2.54 16.98
CA SER A 96 -22.67 1.20 16.45
C SER A 96 -21.98 0.08 17.23
N MET A 97 -20.86 0.36 17.90
CA MET A 97 -20.13 -0.57 18.75
C MET A 97 -20.65 -0.57 20.20
N GLY A 98 -21.68 0.22 20.51
CA GLY A 98 -22.32 0.30 21.81
C GLY A 98 -21.62 1.22 22.81
N LEU A 99 -20.78 2.15 22.35
CA LEU A 99 -20.16 3.16 23.19
C LEU A 99 -21.12 4.32 23.48
N SER A 100 -20.95 4.99 24.62
CA SER A 100 -21.72 6.19 24.97
C SER A 100 -21.32 7.39 24.11
N SER A 101 -22.14 8.45 24.07
CA SER A 101 -21.89 9.66 23.28
C SER A 101 -20.64 10.45 23.69
N GLU A 102 -20.07 10.16 24.86
CA GLU A 102 -18.82 10.76 25.38
C GLU A 102 -17.58 9.88 25.12
N GLN A 103 -17.78 8.74 24.47
CA GLN A 103 -16.75 7.73 24.19
C GLN A 103 -16.55 7.57 22.69
N MET A 104 -15.28 7.58 22.29
CA MET A 104 -14.87 7.31 20.92
C MET A 104 -13.97 6.09 20.86
N ILE A 105 -14.06 5.31 19.79
CA ILE A 105 -13.10 4.24 19.52
C ILE A 105 -11.71 4.87 19.34
N SER A 106 -10.69 4.29 19.96
CA SER A 106 -9.33 4.79 19.85
C SER A 106 -8.77 4.72 18.42
N ASP A 107 -7.84 5.64 18.12
CA ASP A 107 -7.11 5.65 16.85
C ASP A 107 -6.37 4.31 16.60
N ALA A 108 -5.85 3.67 17.65
CA ALA A 108 -5.18 2.37 17.53
C ALA A 108 -6.14 1.26 17.11
N SER A 109 -7.36 1.25 17.66
CA SER A 109 -8.41 0.28 17.33
C SER A 109 -8.96 0.51 15.93
N LEU A 110 -9.21 1.77 15.55
CA LEU A 110 -9.62 2.15 14.20
C LEU A 110 -8.54 1.80 13.17
N ASN A 111 -7.26 2.04 13.48
CA ASN A 111 -6.15 1.69 12.59
C ASN A 111 -6.11 0.18 12.28
N ARG A 112 -6.17 -0.65 13.33
CA ARG A 112 -6.18 -2.11 13.18
C ARG A 112 -7.40 -2.60 12.40
N ALA A 113 -8.59 -2.07 12.70
CA ALA A 113 -9.81 -2.44 11.99
C ALA A 113 -9.80 -2.01 10.51
N CYS A 114 -9.30 -0.80 10.20
CA CYS A 114 -9.18 -0.31 8.83
C CYS A 114 -8.23 -1.17 7.98
N LYS A 115 -7.11 -1.62 8.54
CA LYS A 115 -6.18 -2.53 7.83
C LYS A 115 -6.84 -3.86 7.49
N ILE A 116 -7.62 -4.43 8.40
CA ILE A 116 -8.37 -5.67 8.16
C ILE A 116 -9.46 -5.43 7.10
N ALA A 117 -10.23 -4.36 7.24
CA ALA A 117 -11.28 -3.98 6.31
C ALA A 117 -10.72 -3.77 4.89
N MET A 118 -9.59 -3.07 4.75
CA MET A 118 -8.93 -2.85 3.46
C MET A 118 -8.54 -4.16 2.78
N LYS A 119 -7.95 -5.11 3.54
CA LYS A 119 -7.58 -6.42 2.99
C LYS A 119 -8.80 -7.17 2.44
N ASP A 120 -9.91 -7.14 3.17
CA ASP A 120 -11.15 -7.81 2.75
C ASP A 120 -11.84 -7.08 1.59
N TYR A 121 -11.79 -5.74 1.57
CA TYR A 121 -12.25 -4.92 0.45
C TYR A 121 -11.49 -5.27 -0.84
N LEU A 122 -10.16 -5.22 -0.81
CA LEU A 122 -9.32 -5.55 -1.97
C LEU A 122 -9.52 -6.99 -2.44
N ARG A 123 -9.63 -7.95 -1.52
CA ARG A 123 -9.90 -9.36 -1.88
C ARG A 123 -11.25 -9.52 -2.58
N THR A 124 -12.25 -8.73 -2.21
CA THR A 124 -13.58 -8.77 -2.83
C THR A 124 -13.55 -8.15 -4.21
N GLU A 125 -12.91 -6.98 -4.37
CA GLU A 125 -12.74 -6.31 -5.66
C GLU A 125 -11.91 -7.16 -6.64
N LEU A 126 -10.79 -7.75 -6.19
CA LEU A 126 -9.91 -8.59 -7.02
C LEU A 126 -10.54 -9.93 -7.41
N LYS A 127 -11.45 -10.48 -6.60
CA LYS A 127 -12.20 -11.70 -6.94
C LYS A 127 -13.39 -11.44 -7.86
N GLY A 128 -13.83 -10.18 -8.00
CA GLY A 128 -14.90 -9.79 -8.91
C GLY A 128 -14.63 -10.14 -10.37
N ASP A 129 -13.35 -10.22 -10.76
CA ASP A 129 -12.93 -10.54 -12.13
C ASP A 129 -12.65 -12.04 -12.36
N ALA A 130 -12.41 -12.83 -11.31
CA ALA A 130 -12.01 -14.24 -11.43
C ALA A 130 -13.19 -15.22 -11.51
N ALA A 131 -14.43 -14.78 -11.25
CA ALA A 131 -15.60 -15.66 -11.16
C ALA A 131 -16.71 -15.29 -12.15
N VAL A 132 -16.38 -15.26 -13.45
CA VAL A 132 -17.38 -15.38 -14.53
C VAL A 132 -17.15 -16.67 -15.33
N SER A 133 -17.19 -17.81 -14.63
CA SER A 133 -17.65 -19.09 -15.21
C SER A 133 -17.91 -20.14 -14.13
N SER A 134 -19.12 -20.16 -13.59
CA SER A 134 -19.89 -21.39 -13.35
C SER A 134 -21.19 -21.07 -12.63
N ALA A 135 -22.26 -21.69 -13.12
CA ALA A 135 -23.63 -21.37 -12.78
C ALA A 135 -24.06 -21.91 -11.40
N GLY A 136 -24.84 -21.10 -10.68
CA GLY A 136 -26.08 -21.54 -10.05
C GLY A 136 -26.05 -21.89 -8.55
N LYS A 137 -26.35 -20.90 -7.69
CA LYS A 137 -27.49 -20.94 -6.74
C LYS A 137 -27.65 -19.62 -5.95
N SER A 138 -28.66 -18.85 -6.36
CA SER A 138 -29.64 -18.16 -5.50
C SER A 138 -29.17 -17.56 -4.16
N ARG A 139 -29.03 -16.23 -4.09
CA ARG A 139 -29.92 -15.35 -3.29
C ARG A 139 -29.66 -13.85 -3.56
N THR A 140 -30.77 -13.17 -3.92
CA THR A 140 -31.00 -11.71 -3.98
C THR A 140 -30.07 -10.84 -4.83
N HIS A 141 -30.26 -10.92 -6.16
CA HIS A 141 -29.95 -9.81 -7.06
C HIS A 141 -30.98 -8.69 -6.85
N ILE A 142 -30.60 -7.62 -6.16
CA ILE A 142 -31.38 -6.37 -6.12
C ILE A 142 -30.55 -5.27 -6.80
N VAL A 143 -30.95 -4.97 -8.05
CA VAL A 143 -30.85 -3.67 -8.74
C VAL A 143 -29.46 -2.98 -8.76
N PHE A 144 -28.52 -3.45 -9.60
CA PHE A 144 -27.37 -2.60 -10.02
C PHE A 144 -27.09 -2.55 -11.53
N ARG A 145 -27.88 -3.25 -12.36
CA ARG A 145 -27.58 -3.39 -13.79
C ARG A 145 -27.87 -2.14 -14.65
N ARG A 146 -28.51 -1.09 -14.12
CA ARG A 146 -28.82 0.15 -14.87
C ARG A 146 -27.84 1.30 -14.64
N PHE A 147 -27.19 1.41 -13.48
CA PHE A 147 -26.18 2.45 -13.23
C PHE A 147 -24.79 2.09 -13.76
N GLY A 148 -24.46 0.80 -13.88
CA GLY A 148 -23.14 0.35 -14.33
C GLY A 148 -22.74 0.83 -15.74
N LYS A 149 -23.68 1.03 -16.67
CA LYS A 149 -23.34 1.50 -18.03
C LYS A 149 -22.94 2.97 -18.06
N ALA A 150 -23.66 3.83 -17.35
CA ALA A 150 -23.33 5.25 -17.28
C ALA A 150 -22.04 5.48 -16.47
N VAL A 151 -21.86 4.71 -15.39
CA VAL A 151 -20.64 4.73 -14.57
C VAL A 151 -19.45 4.21 -15.36
N ALA A 152 -19.59 3.13 -16.13
CA ALA A 152 -18.51 2.62 -16.99
C ALA A 152 -18.14 3.61 -18.09
N VAL A 153 -19.11 4.25 -18.74
CA VAL A 153 -18.83 5.28 -19.76
C VAL A 153 -18.16 6.50 -19.14
N ALA A 154 -18.61 6.96 -17.97
CA ALA A 154 -17.97 8.05 -17.25
C ALA A 154 -16.54 7.69 -16.82
N ALA A 155 -16.32 6.48 -16.31
CA ALA A 155 -15.00 5.98 -15.93
C ALA A 155 -14.07 5.91 -17.15
N ILE A 156 -14.51 5.29 -18.26
CA ILE A 156 -13.74 5.23 -19.51
C ILE A 156 -13.41 6.64 -20.03
N THR A 157 -14.37 7.56 -19.99
CA THR A 157 -14.18 8.95 -20.43
C THR A 157 -13.19 9.68 -19.53
N ILE A 158 -13.27 9.51 -18.21
CA ILE A 158 -12.32 10.06 -17.24
C ILE A 158 -10.92 9.47 -17.48
N THR A 159 -10.79 8.16 -17.65
CA THR A 159 -9.51 7.49 -17.91
C THR A 159 -8.90 7.95 -19.24
N LEU A 160 -9.69 8.09 -20.30
CA LEU A 160 -9.23 8.61 -21.59
C LEU A 160 -8.81 10.07 -21.49
N LEU A 161 -9.59 10.92 -20.82
CA LEU A 161 -9.24 12.33 -20.61
C LEU A 161 -7.99 12.48 -19.75
N PHE A 162 -7.86 11.67 -18.70
CA PHE A 162 -6.68 11.65 -17.83
C PHE A 162 -5.44 11.16 -18.57
N SER A 163 -5.56 10.08 -19.35
CA SER A 163 -4.48 9.55 -20.21
C SER A 163 -4.06 10.58 -21.27
N THR A 164 -5.04 11.24 -21.90
CA THR A 164 -4.77 12.30 -22.88
C THR A 164 -4.07 13.49 -22.22
N ALA A 165 -4.49 13.88 -21.02
CA ALA A 165 -3.85 14.96 -20.26
C ALA A 165 -2.42 14.60 -19.81
N MET A 166 -2.18 13.33 -19.43
CA MET A 166 -0.85 12.80 -19.09
C MET A 166 0.13 12.82 -20.27
N VAL A 167 -0.36 12.53 -21.49
CA VAL A 167 0.46 12.55 -22.72
C VAL A 167 0.64 13.97 -23.25
N ALA A 168 -0.41 14.79 -23.25
CA ALA A 168 -0.42 16.10 -23.91
C ALA A 168 0.14 17.25 -23.07
N SER A 169 0.12 17.15 -21.74
CA SER A 169 0.53 18.24 -20.85
C SER A 169 1.69 17.84 -19.94
N ALA A 170 2.88 18.37 -20.24
CA ALA A 170 4.07 18.17 -19.42
C ALA A 170 3.88 18.72 -18.00
N GLN A 171 3.19 19.86 -17.84
CA GLN A 171 2.91 20.49 -16.55
C GLN A 171 1.91 19.70 -15.71
N PHE A 172 0.94 19.04 -16.34
CA PHE A 172 -0.01 18.17 -15.65
C PHE A 172 0.68 16.88 -15.18
N ARG A 173 1.47 16.26 -16.07
CA ARG A 173 2.27 15.07 -15.77
C ARG A 173 3.23 15.32 -14.59
N GLU A 174 3.92 16.45 -14.58
CA GLU A 174 4.85 16.79 -13.50
C GLU A 174 4.14 16.93 -12.15
N LYS A 175 2.95 17.54 -12.11
CA LYS A 175 2.14 17.66 -10.89
C LYS A 175 1.54 16.34 -10.42
N VAL A 176 1.09 15.48 -11.35
CA VAL A 176 0.57 14.16 -11.01
C VAL A 176 1.69 13.24 -10.50
N ILE A 177 2.88 13.29 -11.13
CA ILE A 177 4.06 12.55 -10.67
C ILE A 177 4.50 13.06 -9.30
N ALA A 178 4.62 14.38 -9.12
CA ALA A 178 4.97 14.96 -7.82
C ALA A 178 3.96 14.56 -6.73
N TRP A 179 2.67 14.59 -7.05
CA TRP A 179 1.60 14.20 -6.13
C TRP A 179 1.61 12.69 -5.81
N VAL A 180 1.87 11.80 -6.79
CA VAL A 180 2.05 10.35 -6.56
C VAL A 180 3.29 10.11 -5.69
N VAL A 181 4.41 10.74 -6.01
CA VAL A 181 5.67 10.66 -5.25
C VAL A 181 5.52 11.19 -3.82
N GLU A 182 4.71 12.22 -3.62
CA GLU A 182 4.42 12.80 -2.31
C GLU A 182 3.38 11.99 -1.50
N THR A 183 2.50 11.24 -2.18
CA THR A 183 1.43 10.45 -1.57
C THR A 183 1.92 9.06 -1.16
N PHE A 184 2.77 8.45 -1.99
CA PHE A 184 3.42 7.18 -1.70
C PHE A 184 4.84 7.49 -1.26
N GLU A 185 5.00 7.87 0.01
CA GLU A 185 6.30 8.20 0.62
C GLU A 185 7.32 7.06 0.41
N LYS A 186 8.09 7.18 -0.68
CA LYS A 186 9.29 6.41 -1.07
C LYS A 186 9.08 4.95 -1.54
N TYR A 187 9.24 4.79 -2.87
CA TYR A 187 9.49 3.57 -3.66
C TYR A 187 8.29 2.62 -3.82
N SER A 188 8.02 2.15 -5.05
CA SER A 188 7.28 0.89 -5.20
C SER A 188 8.13 -0.24 -4.62
N ILE A 189 7.67 -0.81 -3.50
CA ILE A 189 8.43 -1.71 -2.64
C ILE A 189 8.30 -3.16 -3.13
N PHE A 190 9.44 -3.81 -3.34
CA PHE A 190 9.54 -5.27 -3.33
C PHE A 190 9.71 -5.77 -1.90
N GLU A 191 8.68 -6.40 -1.34
CA GLU A 191 8.74 -7.11 -0.05
C GLU A 191 8.68 -8.62 -0.33
N LEU A 192 9.75 -9.34 0.00
CA LEU A 192 9.74 -10.80 0.03
C LEU A 192 9.33 -11.26 1.43
N GLN A 193 8.26 -12.05 1.55
CA GLN A 193 7.81 -12.59 2.84
C GLN A 193 8.46 -13.95 3.08
N SER A 194 9.21 -14.07 4.19
CA SER A 194 9.76 -15.35 4.65
C SER A 194 8.69 -16.18 5.39
N ASP A 195 8.61 -17.47 5.06
CA ASP A 195 7.78 -18.46 5.74
C ASP A 195 8.50 -18.93 7.01
N GLY A 196 8.57 -18.05 8.02
CA GLY A 196 9.47 -18.22 9.16
C GLY A 196 9.25 -19.45 10.05
N GLU A 197 10.22 -20.36 10.03
CA GLU A 197 10.72 -21.08 11.21
C GLU A 197 12.27 -21.10 11.21
N ASN A 198 12.85 -20.49 12.26
CA ASN A 198 14.19 -20.70 12.84
C ASN A 198 15.41 -19.87 12.39
N MET A 199 16.15 -19.52 13.46
CA MET A 199 17.56 -19.09 13.61
C MET A 199 17.89 -17.62 13.39
N GLN A 200 18.28 -16.98 14.49
CA GLN A 200 18.91 -15.66 14.52
C GLN A 200 20.33 -15.82 13.94
N SER A 201 20.46 -15.72 12.63
CA SER A 201 21.71 -15.77 11.88
C SER A 201 22.62 -14.57 12.22
N ASP A 202 23.93 -14.79 12.14
CA ASP A 202 24.95 -13.74 12.19
C ASP A 202 25.32 -13.37 10.76
N LEU A 203 24.90 -12.18 10.29
CA LEU A 203 25.14 -11.72 8.92
C LEU A 203 26.64 -11.67 8.58
N GLN A 204 27.52 -11.51 9.59
CA GLN A 204 28.97 -11.48 9.40
C GLN A 204 29.57 -12.85 9.03
N SER A 205 28.82 -13.94 9.23
CA SER A 205 29.26 -15.28 8.85
C SER A 205 29.26 -15.50 7.33
N TYR A 206 28.44 -14.75 6.58
CA TYR A 206 28.37 -14.85 5.14
C TYR A 206 29.52 -14.13 4.45
N LYS A 207 30.24 -14.84 3.58
CA LYS A 207 31.30 -14.26 2.75
C LYS A 207 31.18 -14.69 1.28
N PRO A 208 31.47 -13.79 0.33
CA PRO A 208 31.56 -14.15 -1.08
C PRO A 208 32.81 -15.00 -1.33
N THR A 209 32.61 -16.23 -1.82
CA THR A 209 33.69 -17.14 -2.27
C THR A 209 34.15 -16.85 -3.70
N TYR A 210 33.36 -16.08 -4.45
CA TYR A 210 33.67 -15.61 -5.80
C TYR A 210 33.49 -14.10 -5.88
N LEU A 211 34.48 -13.43 -6.46
CA LEU A 211 34.41 -12.04 -6.88
C LEU A 211 34.96 -11.93 -8.31
N PRO A 212 34.40 -11.07 -9.18
CA PRO A 212 34.93 -10.86 -10.52
C PRO A 212 36.38 -10.37 -10.49
N ASP A 213 37.14 -10.70 -11.54
CA ASP A 213 38.51 -10.24 -11.69
C ASP A 213 38.57 -8.70 -11.69
N GLY A 214 39.46 -8.14 -10.87
CA GLY A 214 39.62 -6.70 -10.72
C GLY A 214 38.65 -6.05 -9.72
N ALA A 215 37.78 -6.81 -9.05
CA ALA A 215 36.92 -6.27 -8.00
C ALA A 215 37.75 -5.81 -6.78
N GLU A 216 37.62 -4.53 -6.45
CA GLU A 216 38.21 -3.89 -5.28
C GLU A 216 37.11 -3.43 -4.32
N LEU A 217 37.18 -3.89 -3.07
CA LEU A 217 36.28 -3.43 -2.00
C LEU A 217 36.59 -1.95 -1.68
N LYS A 218 35.58 -1.09 -1.78
CA LYS A 218 35.69 0.35 -1.52
C LYS A 218 35.10 0.76 -0.18
N ASN A 219 34.00 0.13 0.23
CA ASN A 219 33.31 0.49 1.45
C ASN A 219 32.63 -0.73 2.08
N THR A 220 32.47 -0.67 3.40
CA THR A 220 31.69 -1.63 4.18
C THR A 220 30.82 -0.86 5.17
N VAL A 221 29.51 -1.11 5.12
CA VAL A 221 28.54 -0.53 6.05
C VAL A 221 28.02 -1.65 6.93
N GLU A 222 28.29 -1.55 8.23
CA GLU A 222 27.83 -2.51 9.23
C GLU A 222 26.77 -1.86 10.12
N GLN A 223 25.58 -2.46 10.18
CA GLN A 223 24.49 -2.12 11.10
C GLN A 223 23.97 -3.41 11.77
N PRO A 224 23.26 -3.32 12.90
CA PRO A 224 22.83 -4.50 13.66
C PRO A 224 22.03 -5.55 12.87
N GLU A 225 21.30 -5.12 11.83
CA GLU A 225 20.41 -5.97 11.03
C GLU A 225 20.70 -5.86 9.51
N MET A 226 21.79 -5.19 9.13
CA MET A 226 22.16 -4.95 7.74
C MET A 226 23.68 -4.87 7.56
N LEU A 227 24.19 -5.52 6.52
CA LEU A 227 25.58 -5.47 6.10
C LEU A 227 25.64 -5.12 4.61
N ALA A 228 26.42 -4.12 4.22
CA ALA A 228 26.58 -3.74 2.82
C ALA A 228 28.06 -3.64 2.44
N TYR A 229 28.39 -4.17 1.26
CA TYR A 229 29.71 -4.10 0.65
C TYR A 229 29.62 -3.40 -0.70
N GLU A 230 30.49 -2.42 -0.92
CA GLU A 230 30.58 -1.69 -2.19
C GLU A 230 31.88 -2.07 -2.91
N TYR A 231 31.76 -2.61 -4.12
CA TYR A 231 32.90 -3.04 -4.93
C TYR A 231 32.97 -2.22 -6.23
N ALA A 232 34.17 -1.80 -6.60
CA ALA A 232 34.44 -1.25 -7.92
C ALA A 232 35.35 -2.21 -8.71
N ILE A 233 35.10 -2.37 -10.00
CA ILE A 233 35.96 -3.17 -10.90
C ILE A 233 36.85 -2.24 -11.74
N ASN A 234 36.28 -1.15 -12.25
CA ASN A 234 36.99 -0.13 -13.00
C ASN A 234 36.24 1.22 -12.85
N GLU A 235 36.61 2.23 -13.63
CA GLU A 235 36.00 3.58 -13.51
C GLU A 235 34.48 3.62 -13.76
N SER A 236 33.90 2.64 -14.46
CA SER A 236 32.48 2.61 -14.82
C SER A 236 31.70 1.39 -14.29
N SER A 237 32.40 0.35 -13.85
CA SER A 237 31.82 -0.93 -13.47
C SER A 237 31.91 -1.16 -11.98
N TYR A 238 30.78 -1.41 -11.33
CA TYR A 238 30.69 -1.62 -9.89
C TYR A 238 29.54 -2.58 -9.55
N PHE A 239 29.59 -3.12 -8.34
CA PHE A 239 28.48 -3.85 -7.77
C PHE A 239 28.47 -3.71 -6.25
N ASN A 240 27.31 -3.93 -5.66
CA ASN A 240 27.07 -3.89 -4.23
C ASN A 240 26.46 -5.20 -3.79
N ILE A 241 26.84 -5.66 -2.60
CA ILE A 241 26.23 -6.79 -1.91
C ILE A 241 25.59 -6.24 -0.65
N LEU A 242 24.30 -6.52 -0.48
CA LEU A 242 23.51 -6.10 0.67
C LEU A 242 22.89 -7.35 1.32
N LEU A 243 23.19 -7.56 2.60
CA LEU A 243 22.64 -8.62 3.42
C LEU A 243 21.81 -7.97 4.53
N SER A 244 20.65 -8.54 4.83
CA SER A 244 19.82 -8.03 5.90
C SER A 244 18.94 -9.12 6.47
N LYS A 245 18.49 -8.96 7.71
CA LYS A 245 17.51 -9.89 8.29
C LYS A 245 16.18 -9.77 7.56
N SER A 246 15.43 -10.88 7.42
CA SER A 246 14.17 -10.94 6.64
C SER A 246 13.06 -9.99 7.13
N ASP A 247 13.13 -9.52 8.38
CA ASP A 247 12.23 -8.50 8.92
C ASP A 247 12.60 -7.06 8.51
N THR A 248 13.78 -6.88 7.91
CA THR A 248 14.26 -5.60 7.40
C THR A 248 13.79 -5.38 5.96
N ARG A 249 13.10 -4.26 5.73
CA ARG A 249 12.61 -3.87 4.42
C ARG A 249 13.74 -3.33 3.56
N ILE A 250 14.11 -4.04 2.50
CA ILE A 250 15.05 -3.53 1.51
C ILE A 250 14.28 -2.89 0.35
N TYR A 251 14.54 -1.61 0.13
CA TYR A 251 13.87 -0.82 -0.89
C TYR A 251 14.61 -0.97 -2.22
N ALA A 252 14.05 -1.78 -3.11
CA ALA A 252 14.47 -1.89 -4.49
C ALA A 252 13.44 -1.22 -5.39
N ASP A 253 13.88 -0.23 -6.17
CA ASP A 253 13.02 0.47 -7.10
C ASP A 253 12.79 -0.40 -8.34
N ALA A 254 11.62 -1.01 -8.45
CA ALA A 254 11.24 -1.91 -9.54
C ALA A 254 10.08 -1.36 -10.40
N GLU A 255 9.80 -0.05 -10.31
CA GLU A 255 8.73 0.56 -11.12
C GLU A 255 8.99 0.38 -12.62
N ASN A 256 7.93 0.00 -13.36
CA ASN A 256 7.98 -0.24 -14.81
C ASN A 256 9.02 -1.27 -15.27
N THR A 257 9.41 -2.20 -14.40
CA THR A 257 10.38 -3.25 -14.72
C THR A 257 9.72 -4.63 -14.71
N GLU A 258 10.10 -5.50 -15.66
CA GLU A 258 9.70 -6.91 -15.62
C GLU A 258 10.57 -7.66 -14.61
N ILE A 259 9.91 -8.35 -13.67
CA ILE A 259 10.58 -9.17 -12.66
C ILE A 259 10.49 -10.63 -13.07
N GLU A 260 11.63 -11.30 -13.12
CA GLU A 260 11.72 -12.71 -13.46
C GLU A 260 12.20 -13.52 -12.24
N SER A 261 11.52 -14.63 -11.97
CA SER A 261 12.01 -15.62 -11.01
C SER A 261 13.12 -16.46 -11.66
N PHE A 262 14.17 -16.77 -10.91
CA PHE A 262 15.22 -17.66 -11.37
C PHE A 262 15.52 -18.75 -10.34
N ASP A 263 16.00 -19.87 -10.86
CA ASP A 263 16.63 -20.95 -10.11
C ASP A 263 17.93 -21.29 -10.83
N LYS A 264 19.03 -20.70 -10.37
CA LYS A 264 20.36 -20.86 -10.97
C LYS A 264 21.41 -20.92 -9.87
N GLY A 265 22.33 -21.87 -9.98
CA GLY A 265 23.44 -22.00 -9.01
C GLY A 265 23.00 -22.31 -7.58
N GLY A 266 21.82 -22.92 -7.38
CA GLY A 266 21.28 -23.20 -6.04
C GLY A 266 20.73 -21.97 -5.31
N VAL A 267 20.56 -20.85 -6.02
CA VAL A 267 19.88 -19.65 -5.53
C VAL A 267 18.53 -19.57 -6.22
N ILE A 268 17.45 -19.63 -5.43
CA ILE A 268 16.09 -19.36 -5.87
C ILE A 268 15.77 -17.92 -5.50
N GLY A 269 15.46 -17.09 -6.48
CA GLY A 269 15.23 -15.68 -6.24
C GLY A 269 14.57 -14.97 -7.41
N TYR A 270 14.67 -13.65 -7.37
CA TYR A 270 14.15 -12.74 -8.38
C TYR A 270 15.29 -11.91 -8.94
N TYR A 271 15.27 -11.69 -10.25
CA TYR A 271 16.11 -10.69 -10.86
C TYR A 271 15.27 -9.75 -11.71
N PHE A 272 15.79 -8.54 -11.87
CA PHE A 272 15.19 -7.52 -12.72
C PHE A 272 16.28 -6.55 -13.17
N LYS A 273 16.01 -5.83 -14.26
CA LYS A 273 16.92 -4.82 -14.80
C LYS A 273 16.27 -3.45 -14.74
N LYS A 274 16.89 -2.51 -14.04
CA LYS A 274 16.43 -1.12 -14.01
C LYS A 274 17.54 -0.20 -14.49
N ASP A 275 17.22 0.64 -15.47
CA ASP A 275 18.19 1.50 -16.15
C ASP A 275 19.38 0.67 -16.67
N ASP A 276 20.60 1.06 -16.30
CA ASP A 276 21.84 0.35 -16.63
C ASP A 276 22.29 -0.62 -15.53
N LEU A 277 21.42 -0.93 -14.57
CA LEU A 277 21.72 -1.77 -13.41
C LEU A 277 20.95 -3.09 -13.44
N ASN A 278 21.67 -4.15 -13.10
CA ASN A 278 21.13 -5.48 -12.89
C ASN A 278 20.94 -5.69 -11.38
N TYR A 279 19.85 -6.35 -11.00
CA TYR A 279 19.50 -6.63 -9.62
C TYR A 279 19.17 -8.10 -9.44
N ILE A 280 19.65 -8.68 -8.35
CA ILE A 280 19.31 -10.01 -7.86
C ILE A 280 18.87 -9.88 -6.41
N CYS A 281 17.73 -10.47 -6.07
CA CYS A 281 17.20 -10.54 -4.71
C CYS A 281 16.80 -11.98 -4.39
N TYR A 282 17.23 -12.50 -3.25
CA TYR A 282 16.88 -13.86 -2.81
C TYR A 282 16.88 -13.98 -1.29
N GLU A 283 16.26 -15.06 -0.82
CA GLU A 283 16.28 -15.46 0.58
C GLU A 283 17.19 -16.67 0.76
N ARG A 284 17.96 -16.68 1.85
CA ARG A 284 18.75 -17.84 2.28
C ARG A 284 18.79 -17.86 3.81
N ASP A 285 18.50 -19.02 4.39
CA ASP A 285 18.49 -19.25 5.85
C ASP A 285 17.69 -18.21 6.67
N GLY A 286 16.60 -17.68 6.10
CA GLY A 286 15.77 -16.66 6.75
C GLY A 286 16.34 -15.23 6.70
N ASP A 287 17.44 -15.00 5.98
CA ASP A 287 17.99 -13.69 5.67
C ASP A 287 17.77 -13.30 4.22
N PHE A 288 17.73 -11.99 3.99
CA PHE A 288 17.55 -11.39 2.68
C PHE A 288 18.90 -10.94 2.10
N PHE A 289 19.10 -11.26 0.82
CA PHE A 289 20.28 -10.91 0.05
C PHE A 289 19.87 -10.13 -1.18
N SER A 290 20.53 -8.99 -1.42
CA SER A 290 20.42 -8.23 -2.66
C SER A 290 21.80 -7.93 -3.22
N ILE A 291 21.97 -8.20 -4.51
CA ILE A 291 23.19 -7.91 -5.24
C ILE A 291 22.81 -7.12 -6.46
N TYR A 292 23.41 -5.95 -6.63
CA TYR A 292 23.09 -5.08 -7.75
C TYR A 292 24.30 -4.31 -8.24
N GLY A 293 24.33 -3.98 -9.52
CA GLY A 293 25.46 -3.29 -10.12
C GLY A 293 25.34 -3.12 -11.63
N SER A 294 26.33 -2.45 -12.21
CA SER A 294 26.44 -2.22 -13.66
C SER A 294 27.08 -3.40 -14.41
N ILE A 295 27.38 -4.48 -13.72
CA ILE A 295 28.00 -5.69 -14.28
C ILE A 295 26.95 -6.66 -14.81
N ASP A 296 27.37 -7.57 -15.69
CA ASP A 296 26.46 -8.53 -16.34
C ASP A 296 25.71 -9.40 -15.33
N MET A 297 24.45 -9.72 -15.65
CA MET A 297 23.58 -10.53 -14.81
C MET A 297 24.19 -11.89 -14.45
N ASP A 298 24.88 -12.53 -15.39
CA ASP A 298 25.54 -13.81 -15.15
C ASP A 298 26.69 -13.70 -14.13
N GLU A 299 27.38 -12.56 -14.06
CA GLU A 299 28.38 -12.30 -13.02
C GLU A 299 27.73 -12.09 -11.65
N LEU A 300 26.62 -11.35 -11.59
CA LEU A 300 25.84 -11.20 -10.35
C LEU A 300 25.34 -12.56 -9.83
N ILE A 301 24.89 -13.45 -10.72
CA ILE A 301 24.44 -14.81 -10.35
C ILE A 301 25.60 -15.61 -9.74
N LYS A 302 26.82 -15.52 -10.30
CA LYS A 302 28.00 -16.21 -9.74
C LYS A 302 28.34 -15.68 -8.35
N ILE A 303 28.29 -14.35 -8.16
CA ILE A 303 28.50 -13.72 -6.85
C ILE A 303 27.44 -14.24 -5.87
N ALA A 304 26.16 -14.22 -6.24
CA ALA A 304 25.05 -14.70 -5.43
C ALA A 304 25.24 -16.16 -4.99
N ALA A 305 25.55 -17.04 -5.93
CA ALA A 305 25.78 -18.45 -5.65
C ALA A 305 26.99 -18.68 -4.72
N GLY A 306 27.98 -17.79 -4.78
CA GLY A 306 29.21 -17.86 -3.99
C GLY A 306 29.10 -17.30 -2.57
N ILE A 307 28.01 -16.66 -2.15
CA ILE A 307 27.89 -16.15 -0.78
C ILE A 307 27.48 -17.29 0.15
N THR A 308 28.41 -17.78 0.96
CA THR A 308 28.18 -18.90 1.89
C THR A 308 28.69 -18.56 3.28
N THR A 309 28.22 -19.28 4.30
CA THR A 309 28.81 -19.25 5.64
C THR A 309 30.15 -20.00 5.64
N GLU A 310 31.13 -19.49 6.39
CA GLU A 310 32.38 -20.23 6.71
C GLU A 310 32.15 -21.36 7.72
#